data_AF-A0A920MD18-F1
#
_entry.id   AF-A0A920MD18-F1
#
_cell.length_a   1.000
_cell.length_b   1.000
_cell.length_c   1.000
_cell.angle_alpha   90.00
_cell.angle_beta   90.00
_cell.angle_gamma   90.00
#
_symmetry.space_group_name_H-M   'P 1'
#
loop_
_entity.id
_entity.type
_entity.pdbx_description
1 polymer ?
#
loop_
_entity_poly.entity_id
_entity_poly.type
_entity_poly.pdbx_seq_one_letter_code
_entity_poly.pdbx_strand_id
1 'polypeptide(L)' 'MIVETPAAYIGLMGSTQRWKVVRNQLIDSGINTKELERIATPIGIEIAAESPEEIAVSILAEVIAGDNLP' A
#
# COMPACT_ATOMS: atom_id res chain seq x y z
N MET A 1 13.31 6.73 -4.91
CA MET A 1 11.92 6.23 -5.09
C MET A 1 11.30 5.97 -3.71
N ILE A 2 9.97 6.08 -3.52
CA ILE A 2 9.36 5.92 -2.16
C ILE A 2 9.69 4.55 -1.54
N VAL A 3 9.76 3.48 -2.34
CA VAL A 3 10.11 2.13 -1.86
C VAL A 3 11.55 2.00 -1.34
N GLU A 4 12.44 2.95 -1.60
CA GLU A 4 13.82 2.94 -1.08
C GLU A 4 13.93 3.68 0.26
N THR A 5 12.86 4.34 0.70
CA THR A 5 12.87 5.10 1.96
C THR A 5 12.83 4.16 3.17
N PRO A 6 13.28 4.62 4.36
CA PRO A 6 13.15 3.88 5.60
C PRO A 6 11.73 3.90 6.19
N ALA A 7 10.70 4.24 5.39
CA ALA A 7 9.32 4.26 5.87
C ALA A 7 8.90 2.88 6.39
N ALA A 8 8.34 2.85 7.60
CA ALA A 8 7.85 1.61 8.21
C ALA A 8 6.71 0.98 7.40
N TYR A 9 5.88 1.81 6.78
CA TYR A 9 4.73 1.39 6.00
C TYR A 9 4.60 2.22 4.71
N ILE A 10 4.21 1.57 3.61
CA ILE A 10 3.98 2.20 2.30
C ILE A 10 2.65 1.70 1.77
N GLY A 11 1.59 2.51 1.92
CA GLY A 11 0.27 2.20 1.38
C GLY A 11 -0.01 2.94 0.08
N LEU A 12 -0.69 2.28 -0.86
CA LEU A 12 -1.13 2.87 -2.12
C LEU A 12 -2.65 2.93 -2.20
N MET A 13 -3.16 4.16 -2.28
CA MET A 13 -4.55 4.43 -2.61
C MET A 13 -4.79 4.18 -4.10
N GLY A 14 -5.48 3.08 -4.40
CA GLY A 14 -5.76 2.67 -5.78
C GLY A 14 -6.26 1.23 -5.85
N SER A 15 -6.93 0.89 -6.94
CA SER A 15 -7.39 -0.49 -7.14
C SER A 15 -6.21 -1.41 -7.44
N THR A 16 -6.32 -2.66 -7.01
CA THR A 16 -5.32 -3.71 -7.28
C THR A 16 -5.02 -3.86 -8.77
N GLN A 17 -6.02 -3.65 -9.64
CA GLN A 17 -5.84 -3.71 -11.09
C GLN A 17 -4.95 -2.59 -11.62
N ARG A 18 -5.14 -1.34 -11.16
CA ARG A 18 -4.26 -0.23 -11.52
C ARG A 18 -2.85 -0.48 -11.00
N TRP A 19 -2.73 -0.98 -9.76
CA TRP A 19 -1.43 -1.34 -9.21
C TRP A 19 -0.69 -2.38 -10.04
N LYS A 20 -1.36 -3.45 -10.51
CA LYS A 20 -0.72 -4.48 -11.35
C LYS A 20 -0.08 -3.89 -12.61
N VAL A 21 -0.77 -2.97 -13.28
CA VAL A 21 -0.25 -2.31 -14.49
C VAL A 21 0.99 -1.48 -14.16
N VAL A 22 0.92 -0.65 -13.12
CA VAL A 22 2.04 0.20 -12.69
C VAL A 22 3.21 -0.64 -12.19
N ARG A 23 2.96 -1.70 -11.43
CA ARG A 23 3.97 -2.64 -10.93
C ARG A 23 4.77 -3.24 -12.07
N ASN A 24 4.10 -3.69 -13.13
CA ASN A 24 4.79 -4.27 -14.29
C ASN A 24 5.66 -3.22 -15.00
N GLN A 25 5.17 -2.00 -15.18
CA GLN A 25 5.96 -0.90 -15.75
C GLN A 25 7.21 -0.57 -14.90
N LEU A 26 7.08 -0.60 -13.57
CA LEU A 26 8.21 -0.38 -12.68
C LEU A 26 9.24 -1.51 -12.76
N ILE A 27 8.79 -2.77 -12.85
CA ILE A 27 9.68 -3.92 -13.07
C ILE A 27 10.42 -3.77 -14.40
N ASP A 28 9.72 -3.42 -15.48
CA ASP A 28 10.31 -3.20 -16.80
C ASP A 28 11.32 -2.05 -16.81
N SER A 29 11.14 -1.07 -15.92
CA SER A 29 12.09 0.04 -15.72
C SER A 29 13.30 -0.32 -14.85
N GLY A 30 13.39 -1.56 -14.36
CA GLY A 30 14.52 -2.09 -13.59
C GLY A 30 14.34 -2.04 -12.07
N ILE A 31 13.14 -1.73 -11.57
CA ILE A 31 12.89 -1.76 -10.12
C ILE A 31 12.79 -3.21 -9.64
N ASN A 32 13.53 -3.51 -8.56
CA ASN A 32 13.52 -4.82 -7.94
C ASN A 32 12.11 -5.15 -7.38
N THR A 33 11.60 -6.33 -7.73
CA THR A 33 10.30 -6.83 -7.26
C THR A 33 10.18 -6.85 -5.74
N LYS A 34 11.29 -7.13 -5.03
CA LYS A 34 11.35 -7.15 -3.56
C LYS A 34 11.07 -5.78 -2.93
N GLU A 35 11.50 -4.70 -3.58
CA GLU A 35 11.19 -3.35 -3.12
C GLU A 35 9.71 -3.03 -3.29
N LEU A 36 9.10 -3.54 -4.38
CA LEU A 36 7.68 -3.36 -4.67
C LEU A 36 6.76 -4.19 -3.76
N GLU A 37 7.27 -5.26 -3.13
CA GLU A 37 6.54 -6.05 -2.13
C GLU A 37 6.26 -5.27 -0.84
N ARG A 38 6.97 -4.15 -0.60
CA ARG A 38 6.71 -3.25 0.52
C ARG A 38 5.41 -2.44 0.38
N ILE A 39 4.79 -2.44 -0.80
CA ILE A 39 3.59 -1.65 -1.09
C ILE A 39 2.34 -2.45 -0.74
N ALA A 40 1.58 -1.96 0.24
CA ALA A 40 0.26 -2.46 0.57
C ALA A 40 -0.81 -1.76 -0.30
N THR A 41 -1.68 -2.55 -0.94
CA THR A 41 -2.72 -2.00 -1.82
C THR A 41 -3.89 -2.97 -2.05
N PRO A 42 -5.15 -2.49 -2.01
CA PRO A 42 -5.56 -1.14 -1.65
C PRO A 42 -5.23 -0.82 -0.19
N ILE A 43 -4.86 0.42 0.11
CA ILE A 43 -4.67 0.89 1.48
C ILE A 43 -6.02 0.95 2.22
N GLY A 44 -6.01 0.62 3.50
CA GLY A 44 -7.14 0.47 4.40
C GLY A 44 -7.59 -0.98 4.57
N ILE A 45 -8.10 -1.30 5.76
CA ILE A 45 -8.88 -2.53 5.99
C ILE A 45 -10.31 -2.38 5.46
N GLU A 46 -10.93 -3.51 5.09
CA GLU A 46 -12.31 -3.52 4.57
C GLU A 46 -13.32 -3.26 5.70
N ILE A 47 -13.92 -2.07 5.69
CA ILE A 47 -14.97 -1.67 6.65
C ILE A 47 -16.22 -1.09 5.98
N ALA A 48 -16.37 -1.27 4.66
CA ALA A 48 -17.41 -0.61 3.87
C ALA A 48 -17.42 0.93 4.04
N ALA A 49 -16.23 1.53 4.10
CA ALA A 49 -16.05 2.98 4.26
C ALA A 49 -16.60 3.75 3.06
N GLU A 50 -17.37 4.81 3.32
CA GLU A 50 -17.89 5.73 2.28
C GLU A 50 -17.35 7.15 2.46
N SER A 51 -17.17 7.57 3.71
CA SER A 51 -16.70 8.92 4.06
C SER A 51 -15.17 8.99 4.16
N PRO A 52 -14.57 10.18 3.95
CA PRO A 52 -13.14 10.39 4.18
C PRO A 52 -12.67 10.00 5.59
N GLU A 53 -13.50 10.23 6.60
CA GLU A 53 -13.23 9.90 8.00
C GLU A 53 -13.15 8.38 8.21
N GLU A 54 -14.08 7.63 7.64
CA GLU A 54 -14.05 6.16 7.68
C GLU A 54 -12.84 5.60 6.93
N ILE A 55 -12.50 6.18 5.77
CA ILE A 55 -11.29 5.82 5.02
C ILE A 55 -10.04 6.09 5.85
N ALA A 56 -9.97 7.23 6.56
CA ALA A 56 -8.84 7.53 7.43
C ALA A 56 -8.71 6.52 8.58
N VAL A 57 -9.83 6.14 9.21
CA VAL A 57 -9.85 5.11 10.27
C VAL A 57 -9.42 3.75 9.73
N SER A 58 -9.87 3.35 8.53
CA SER A 58 -9.48 2.06 7.94
C SER A 58 -7.98 2.00 7.63
N ILE A 59 -7.39 3.10 7.15
CA ILE A 59 -5.96 3.22 6.89
C ILE A 59 -5.16 3.15 8.19
N LEU A 60 -5.56 3.91 9.21
CA LEU A 60 -4.88 3.90 10.52
C LEU A 60 -4.93 2.51 11.16
N ALA A 61 -6.06 1.81 11.06
CA ALA A 61 -6.19 0.44 11.56
C ALA A 61 -5.24 -0.52 10.83
N GLU A 62 -5.07 -0.40 9.52
CA GLU A 62 -4.10 -1.21 8.76
C GLU A 62 -2.66 -0.93 9.19
N VAL A 63 -2.28 0.35 9.34
CA VAL A 63 -0.93 0.74 9.78
C VAL A 63 -0.62 0.14 11.16
N ILE A 64 -1.55 0.26 12.11
CA ILE A 64 -1.39 -0.31 13.45
C ILE A 64 -1.31 -1.84 13.40
N ALA A 65 -2.10 -2.50 12.55
CA ALA A 65 -2.05 -3.96 12.41
C ALA A 65 -0.71 -4.43 11.80
N GLY A 66 -0.21 -3.73 10.78
CA GLY A 66 1.07 -3.98 10.14
C GLY A 66 2.27 -3.83 11.08
N ASP A 67 2.22 -2.84 11.97
CA ASP A 67 3.25 -2.58 12.98
C ASP A 67 3.22 -3.59 14.16
N ASN A 68 2.13 -4.33 14.36
CA ASN A 68 1.91 -5.23 15.51
C ASN A 68 1.82 -6.73 15.15
N LEU A 69 2.14 -7.12 13.92
CA LEU A 69 2.29 -8.54 13.57
C LEU A 69 3.63 -9.05 14.18
N PRO A 70 3.62 -10.14 14.96
CA PRO A 70 4.83 -10.73 15.53
C PRO A 70 5.82 -11.19 14.46
#